data_AF-A0A7W3ZQY9-F1
#
_entry.id   AF-A0A7W3ZQY9-F1
#
_cell.length_a   1.000
_cell.length_b   1.000
_cell.length_c   1.000
_cell.angle_alpha   90.00
_cell.angle_beta   90.00
_cell.angle_gamma   90.00
#
_symmetry.space_group_name_H-M   'P 1'
#
loop_
_entity.id
_entity.type
_entity.pdbx_description
1 polymer ?
#
loop_
_entity_poly.entity_id
_entity_poly.type
_entity_poly.pdbx_seq_one_letter_code
_entity_poly.pdbx_strand_id
1 'polypeptide(L)'
;YPQVTLDLSADDQLVDVVGGGFDLALRIAASLPDSQLVARELASCPRILVAAPAYLAHHGLPRQAADLAHHTLLGFSPTPAMPPWQLQGPRGATASIEAGQRLRVDATPALYAAALAGMGISLFTAFTVQE
;
A
#
# COMPACT_ATOMS: atom_id res chain seq x y z
N TYR A 1 -12.98 -16.43 -22.54
CA TYR A 1 -11.95 -16.83 -23.51
C TYR A 1 -11.23 -18.08 -23.00
N PRO A 2 -11.78 -19.29 -23.24
CA PRO A 2 -11.17 -20.52 -22.73
C PRO A 2 -9.87 -20.93 -23.45
N GLN A 3 -9.55 -20.31 -24.58
CA GLN A 3 -8.33 -20.57 -25.35
C GLN A 3 -7.13 -19.74 -24.88
N VAL A 4 -7.32 -18.81 -23.94
CA VAL A 4 -6.24 -17.96 -23.42
C VAL A 4 -5.61 -18.66 -22.22
N THR A 5 -4.29 -18.87 -22.28
CA THR A 5 -3.49 -19.32 -21.14
C THR A 5 -2.79 -18.11 -20.54
N LEU A 6 -2.79 -18.00 -19.21
CA LEU A 6 -2.11 -16.91 -18.49
C LEU A 6 -0.82 -17.43 -17.89
N ASP A 7 0.29 -16.77 -18.21
CA ASP A 7 1.50 -16.81 -17.41
C ASP A 7 1.50 -15.56 -16.51
N LEU A 8 1.59 -15.76 -15.20
CA LEU A 8 1.36 -14.71 -14.21
C LEU A 8 2.56 -14.60 -13.25
N SER A 9 3.17 -13.42 -13.24
CA SER A 9 4.07 -12.99 -12.18
C SER A 9 3.33 -12.01 -11.26
N ALA A 10 3.35 -12.28 -9.95
CA ALA A 10 2.69 -11.47 -8.92
C ALA A 10 3.74 -10.96 -7.93
N ASP A 11 4.29 -9.80 -8.22
CA ASP A 11 5.37 -9.19 -7.45
C ASP A 11 5.21 -7.66 -7.41
N ASP A 12 5.62 -7.05 -6.29
CA ASP A 12 5.45 -5.62 -6.00
C ASP A 12 6.59 -4.75 -6.60
N GLN A 13 7.62 -5.35 -7.22
CA GLN A 13 8.73 -4.64 -7.86
C GLN A 13 8.31 -3.99 -9.17
N LEU A 14 8.89 -2.82 -9.45
CA LEU A 14 8.79 -2.20 -10.77
C LEU A 14 9.67 -2.97 -11.76
N VAL A 15 9.05 -3.64 -12.73
CA VAL A 15 9.77 -4.41 -13.77
C VAL A 15 9.69 -3.69 -15.11
N ASP A 16 10.71 -3.88 -15.93
CA ASP A 16 10.66 -3.53 -17.34
C ASP A 16 9.69 -4.49 -18.05
N VAL A 17 8.52 -3.99 -18.43
CA VAL A 17 7.48 -4.77 -19.08
C VAL A 17 7.98 -5.33 -20.42
N VAL A 18 8.68 -4.50 -21.22
CA VAL A 18 9.15 -4.88 -22.55
C VAL A 18 10.37 -5.78 -22.43
N GLY A 19 11.39 -5.34 -21.67
CA GLY A 19 12.62 -6.10 -21.47
C GLY A 19 12.40 -7.42 -20.73
N GLY A 20 11.37 -7.50 -19.89
CA GLY A 20 10.96 -8.71 -19.18
C GLY A 20 10.09 -9.67 -20.00
N GLY A 21 9.72 -9.31 -21.23
CA GLY A 21 8.88 -10.15 -22.10
C GLY A 21 7.41 -10.25 -21.65
N PHE A 22 6.91 -9.28 -20.89
CA PHE A 22 5.51 -9.22 -20.48
C PHE A 22 4.66 -8.55 -21.55
N ASP A 23 3.49 -9.12 -21.83
CA ASP A 23 2.51 -8.49 -22.73
C ASP A 23 1.72 -7.36 -22.03
N LEU A 24 1.54 -7.48 -20.70
CA LEU A 24 0.74 -6.56 -19.88
C LEU A 24 1.30 -6.51 -18.45
N ALA A 25 1.26 -5.33 -17.83
CA ALA A 25 1.44 -5.17 -16.39
C ALA A 25 0.23 -4.50 -15.75
N LEU A 26 -0.24 -5.03 -14.63
CA LEU A 26 -1.23 -4.39 -13.77
C LEU A 26 -0.51 -3.69 -12.61
N ARG A 27 -0.80 -2.40 -12.40
CA ARG A 27 -0.09 -1.57 -11.43
C ARG A 27 -1.01 -0.67 -10.65
N ILE A 28 -0.71 -0.52 -9.36
CA ILE A 28 -1.25 0.54 -8.50
C ILE A 28 -0.18 1.62 -8.43
N ALA A 29 -0.39 2.74 -9.10
CA ALA A 29 0.56 3.84 -9.13
C ALA A 29 -0.18 5.19 -9.13
N ALA A 30 0.37 6.18 -8.41
CA ALA A 30 -0.14 7.55 -8.44
C ALA A 30 0.24 8.28 -9.74
N SER A 31 1.37 7.88 -10.33
CA SER A 31 1.85 8.32 -11.64
C SER A 31 2.66 7.20 -12.28
N LEU A 32 2.76 7.22 -13.60
CA LEU A 32 3.59 6.30 -14.36
C LEU A 32 4.82 7.05 -14.88
N PRO A 33 5.99 6.41 -14.97
CA PRO A 33 7.16 7.00 -15.61
C PRO A 33 6.87 7.24 -17.09
N ASP A 34 7.54 8.25 -17.65
CA ASP A 34 7.42 8.55 -19.07
C ASP A 34 7.97 7.37 -19.88
N SER A 35 7.16 6.83 -20.79
CA SER A 35 7.50 5.62 -21.55
C SER A 35 6.72 5.56 -22.86
N GLN A 36 7.11 4.64 -23.75
CA GLN A 36 6.35 4.34 -24.97
C GLN A 36 5.16 3.40 -24.71
N LEU A 37 4.90 3.02 -23.45
CA LEU A 37 3.80 2.14 -23.11
C LEU A 37 2.47 2.90 -23.14
N VAL A 38 1.42 2.22 -23.60
CA VAL A 38 0.05 2.73 -23.49
C VAL A 38 -0.49 2.35 -22.11
N ALA A 39 -0.85 3.37 -21.33
CA ALA A 39 -1.50 3.18 -20.03
C ALA A 39 -3.01 3.39 -20.13
N ARG A 40 -3.77 2.56 -19.42
CA ARG A 40 -5.22 2.71 -19.25
C ARG A 40 -5.57 2.59 -17.78
N GLU A 41 -6.24 3.61 -17.24
CA GLU A 41 -6.80 3.52 -15.89
C GLU A 41 -7.91 2.47 -15.86
N LEU A 42 -7.83 1.53 -14.92
CA LEU A 42 -8.85 0.49 -14.71
C LEU A 42 -9.79 0.86 -13.57
N ALA A 43 -9.25 1.41 -12.48
CA ALA A 43 -9.99 1.86 -11.31
C ALA A 43 -9.14 2.80 -10.46
N SER A 44 -9.82 3.61 -9.66
CA SER A 44 -9.23 4.39 -8.58
C SER A 44 -9.36 3.63 -7.25
N CYS A 45 -8.24 3.42 -6.56
CA CYS A 45 -8.17 2.64 -5.32
C CYS A 45 -7.89 3.56 -4.12
N PRO A 46 -8.90 3.93 -3.30
CA PRO A 46 -8.65 4.75 -2.13
C PRO A 46 -7.77 3.99 -1.13
N ARG A 47 -6.88 4.71 -0.44
CA ARG A 47 -6.03 4.14 0.61
C ARG A 47 -6.64 4.41 1.98
N ILE A 48 -6.57 3.42 2.86
CA ILE A 48 -7.10 3.47 4.22
C ILE A 48 -6.08 2.94 5.24
N LEU A 49 -6.12 3.53 6.43
CA LEU A 49 -5.34 3.04 7.57
C LEU A 49 -6.08 1.86 8.21
N VAL A 50 -5.33 0.81 8.51
CA VAL A 50 -5.87 -0.46 9.01
C VAL A 50 -5.01 -0.95 10.17
N ALA A 51 -5.67 -1.51 11.19
CA ALA A 51 -5.03 -2.26 12.27
C ALA A 51 -5.95 -3.38 12.73
N ALA A 52 -5.38 -4.45 13.28
CA ALA A 52 -6.18 -5.50 13.89
C ALA A 52 -6.99 -4.98 15.09
N PRO A 53 -8.22 -5.49 15.32
CA PRO A 53 -9.01 -5.16 16.51
C PRO A 53 -8.24 -5.39 17.82
N ALA A 54 -7.44 -6.46 17.88
CA ALA A 54 -6.61 -6.76 19.04
C ALA A 54 -5.57 -5.66 19.33
N TYR A 55 -4.94 -5.09 18.30
CA TYR A 55 -4.01 -3.97 18.49
C TYR A 55 -4.74 -2.75 19.04
N LEU A 56 -5.90 -2.40 18.46
CA LEU A 56 -6.70 -1.26 18.89
C LEU A 56 -7.27 -1.41 20.31
N ALA A 57 -7.57 -2.64 20.75
CA ALA A 57 -8.01 -2.91 22.11
C ALA A 57 -6.92 -2.57 23.16
N HIS A 58 -5.64 -2.75 22.81
CA HIS A 58 -4.52 -2.47 23.71
C HIS A 58 -3.99 -1.03 23.59
N HIS A 59 -4.03 -0.45 22.39
CA HIS A 59 -3.40 0.83 22.09
C HIS A 59 -4.39 1.98 21.88
N GLY A 60 -5.69 1.71 21.82
CA GLY A 60 -6.73 2.69 21.49
C GLY A 60 -6.87 2.96 19.99
N LEU A 61 -7.97 3.62 19.62
CA LEU A 61 -8.24 4.06 18.25
C LEU A 61 -7.75 5.49 18.03
N PRO A 62 -6.84 5.76 17.08
CA PRO A 62 -6.43 7.12 16.75
C PRO A 62 -7.63 7.88 16.16
N ARG A 63 -7.89 9.09 16.66
CA ARG A 63 -9.01 9.95 16.23
C ARG A 63 -8.57 11.11 15.35
N GLN A 64 -7.28 11.41 15.33
CA GLN A 64 -6.67 12.44 14.50
C GLN A 64 -5.26 12.00 14.07
N ALA A 65 -4.74 12.62 13.01
CA ALA A 65 -3.43 12.27 12.46
C ALA A 65 -2.29 12.37 13.48
N ALA A 66 -2.36 13.33 14.41
CA ALA A 66 -1.35 13.51 15.46
C ALA A 66 -1.28 12.31 16.42
N ASP A 67 -2.37 11.57 16.60
CA ASP A 67 -2.39 10.40 17.50
C ASP A 67 -1.49 9.28 16.98
N LEU A 68 -1.28 9.21 15.65
CA LEU A 68 -0.44 8.20 15.00
C LEU A 68 1.02 8.22 15.49
N ALA A 69 1.49 9.36 16.01
CA ALA A 69 2.82 9.46 16.62
C ALA A 69 2.99 8.56 17.86
N HIS A 70 1.90 8.12 18.49
CA HIS A 70 1.89 7.24 19.65
C HIS A 70 1.66 5.77 19.29
N HIS A 71 1.53 5.45 17.99
CA HIS A 71 1.28 4.10 17.50
C HIS A 71 2.50 3.53 16.77
N THR A 72 2.60 2.21 16.75
CA THR A 72 3.50 1.51 15.82
C THR A 72 2.91 1.60 14.42
N LEU A 73 3.69 2.14 13.48
CA LEU A 73 3.32 2.28 12.08
C LEU A 73 4.16 1.33 11.22
N LEU A 74 3.50 0.43 10.49
CA LEU A 74 4.14 -0.57 9.62
C LEU A 74 4.25 -0.01 8.21
N GLY A 75 5.44 -0.06 7.62
CA GLY A 75 5.74 0.55 6.33
C GLY A 75 5.76 -0.44 5.17
N PHE A 76 5.19 -0.04 4.03
CA PHE A 76 5.41 -0.66 2.73
C PHE A 76 6.48 0.12 1.96
N SER A 77 7.55 -0.54 1.52
CA SER A 77 8.62 0.12 0.77
C SER A 77 9.27 -0.85 -0.21
N PRO A 78 8.85 -0.84 -1.50
CA PRO A 78 9.48 -1.65 -2.54
C PRO A 78 10.85 -1.08 -2.97
N THR A 79 11.21 0.12 -2.50
CA THR A 79 12.53 0.75 -2.71
C THR A 79 13.13 1.20 -1.38
N PRO A 80 14.42 1.57 -1.30
CA PRO A 80 15.02 2.08 -0.07
C PRO A 80 14.36 3.36 0.46
N ALA A 81 13.79 4.17 -0.42
CA ALA A 81 13.07 5.38 -0.09
C ALA A 81 11.57 5.07 0.11
N MET A 82 11.07 5.33 1.32
CA MET A 82 9.64 5.24 1.61
C MET A 82 9.09 6.65 1.76
N PRO A 83 8.28 7.15 0.79
CA PRO A 83 7.67 8.46 0.96
C PRO A 83 6.72 8.43 2.16
N PRO A 84 6.63 9.53 2.93
CA PRO A 84 5.72 9.59 4.05
C PRO A 84 4.27 9.51 3.58
N TRP A 85 3.40 8.95 4.42
CA TRP A 85 1.97 8.95 4.17
C TRP A 85 1.44 10.37 4.16
N GLN A 86 0.71 10.72 3.11
CA GLN A 86 0.01 12.00 3.01
C GLN A 86 -1.45 11.78 3.40
N LEU A 87 -1.82 12.27 4.58
CA LEU A 87 -3.19 12.19 5.09
C LEU A 87 -3.90 13.53 4.86
N GLN A 88 -5.17 13.45 4.47
CA GLN A 88 -6.05 14.60 4.34
C GLN A 88 -7.17 14.51 5.37
N GLY A 89 -7.39 15.59 6.10
CA GLY A 89 -8.39 15.72 7.14
C GLY A 89 -9.47 16.75 6.81
N PRO A 90 -10.43 16.96 7.72
CA PRO A 90 -11.51 17.92 7.54
C PRO A 90 -10.98 19.33 7.26
N ARG A 91 -11.69 20.08 6.40
CA ARG A 91 -11.34 21.46 6.03
C ARG A 91 -9.96 21.63 5.38
N GLY A 92 -9.47 20.58 4.71
CA GLY A 92 -8.21 20.65 3.95
C GLY A 92 -6.95 20.55 4.80
N ALA A 93 -7.07 20.13 6.07
CA ALA A 93 -5.90 19.83 6.89
C ALA A 93 -5.08 18.70 6.25
N THR A 94 -3.75 18.82 6.22
CA THR A 94 -2.86 17.77 5.73
C THR A 94 -1.87 17.36 6.79
N ALA A 95 -1.47 16.10 6.78
CA ALA A 95 -0.42 15.58 7.66
C ALA A 95 0.49 14.62 6.88
N SER A 96 1.79 14.77 7.11
CA SER A 96 2.83 13.90 6.56
C SER A 96 3.32 12.98 7.67
N ILE A 97 3.06 11.68 7.55
CA ILE A 97 3.35 10.69 8.60
C ILE A 97 4.40 9.71 8.09
N GLU A 98 5.53 9.64 8.79
CA GLU A 98 6.54 8.63 8.54
C GLU A 98 6.11 7.30 9.16
N ALA A 99 6.24 6.20 8.42
CA ALA A 99 5.98 4.86 8.92
C ALA A 99 7.23 3.97 8.84
N GLY A 100 7.11 2.72 9.25
CA GLY A 100 8.12 1.70 8.98
C GLY A 100 9.35 1.77 9.86
N GLN A 101 9.29 2.44 11.02
CA GLN A 101 10.39 2.48 11.98
C GLN A 101 10.61 1.11 12.65
N ARG A 102 9.55 0.33 12.85
CA ARG A 102 9.61 -1.00 13.47
C ARG A 102 9.58 -2.16 12.47
N LEU A 103 8.86 -1.99 11.38
CA LEU A 103 8.76 -3.00 10.32
C LEU A 103 8.57 -2.30 8.98
N ARG A 104 9.44 -2.65 8.05
CA ARG A 104 9.32 -2.28 6.64
C ARG A 104 9.34 -3.56 5.82
N VAL A 105 8.37 -3.69 4.93
CA VAL A 105 8.28 -4.81 3.99
C VAL A 105 8.03 -4.29 2.59
N ASP A 106 8.43 -5.06 1.61
CA ASP A 106 8.28 -4.80 0.18
C ASP A 106 7.18 -5.63 -0.47
N ALA A 107 6.51 -6.49 0.30
CA ALA A 107 5.43 -7.35 -0.16
C ALA A 107 4.11 -7.05 0.60
N THR A 108 3.06 -6.76 -0.15
CA THR A 108 1.72 -6.47 0.38
C THR A 108 1.17 -7.60 1.27
N PRO A 109 1.29 -8.91 0.92
CA PRO A 109 0.82 -9.99 1.78
C PRO A 109 1.52 -10.06 3.14
N ALA A 110 2.83 -9.77 3.17
CA ALA A 110 3.60 -9.76 4.42
C ALA A 110 3.16 -8.60 5.32
N LEU A 111 2.91 -7.42 4.74
CA LEU A 111 2.39 -6.27 5.48
C LEU A 111 1.01 -6.55 6.07
N TYR A 112 0.14 -7.18 5.27
CA TYR A 112 -1.20 -7.56 5.69
C TYR A 112 -1.18 -8.56 6.84
N ALA A 113 -0.35 -9.59 6.75
CA ALA A 113 -0.15 -10.56 7.83
C ALA A 113 0.34 -9.90 9.13
N ALA A 114 1.29 -8.96 9.03
CA ALA A 114 1.78 -8.22 10.20
C ALA A 114 0.70 -7.33 10.83
N ALA A 115 -0.10 -6.64 10.02
CA ALA A 115 -1.22 -5.82 10.50
C ALA A 115 -2.29 -6.69 11.20
N LEU A 116 -2.64 -7.84 10.63
CA LEU A 116 -3.58 -8.81 11.21
C LEU A 116 -3.06 -9.43 12.51
N ALA A 117 -1.75 -9.69 12.60
CA ALA A 117 -1.10 -10.16 13.82
C ALA A 117 -1.04 -9.10 14.93
N GLY A 118 -1.58 -7.89 14.70
CA GLY A 118 -1.64 -6.82 15.67
C GLY A 118 -0.30 -6.14 15.91
N MET A 119 0.60 -6.13 14.93
CA MET A 119 1.92 -5.50 15.07
C MET A 119 1.88 -3.97 14.97
N GLY A 120 0.80 -3.39 14.44
CA GLY A 120 0.67 -1.94 14.26
C GLY A 120 -0.44 -1.52 13.32
N ILE A 121 -0.39 -0.24 12.93
CA ILE A 121 -1.24 0.37 11.91
C ILE A 121 -0.47 0.38 10.59
N SER A 122 -1.13 0.06 9.48
CA SER A 122 -0.56 0.23 8.14
C SER A 122 -1.54 0.85 7.16
N LEU A 123 -1.04 1.24 5.99
CA LEU A 123 -1.81 1.87 4.92
C LEU A 123 -1.98 0.87 3.77
N PHE A 124 -3.23 0.54 3.44
CA PHE A 124 -3.57 -0.35 2.33
C PHE A 124 -4.47 0.34 1.33
N THR A 125 -4.51 -0.15 0.09
CA THR A 125 -5.67 0.10 -0.78
C THR A 125 -6.90 -0.59 -0.20
N ALA A 126 -8.06 0.07 -0.26
CA ALA A 126 -9.30 -0.46 0.32
C ALA A 126 -9.65 -1.85 -0.24
N PHE A 127 -9.45 -2.07 -1.55
CA PHE A 127 -9.67 -3.39 -2.19
C PHE A 127 -8.82 -4.53 -1.63
N THR A 128 -7.69 -4.24 -0.97
CA THR A 128 -6.83 -5.28 -0.38
C THR A 128 -7.40 -5.86 0.91
N VAL A 129 -8.23 -5.08 1.60
CA VAL A 129 -8.61 -5.33 3.00
C VAL A 129 -10.13 -5.27 3.23
N GLN A 130 -10.90 -5.07 2.17
CA GLN A 130 -12.35 -5.17 2.17
C GLN A 130 -12.73 -6.65 2.09
N GLU A 131 -13.52 -7.13 3.06
CA GLU A 131 -14.26 -8.40 2.98
C GLU A 131 -15.58 -8.22 2.22
#